data_AF-A0A2H6IRJ3-F1
#
_entry.id   AF-A0A2H6IRJ3-F1
#
_cell.length_a   1.000
_cell.length_b   1.000
_cell.length_c   1.000
_cell.angle_alpha   90.00
_cell.angle_beta   90.00
_cell.angle_gamma   90.00
#
_symmetry.space_group_name_H-M   'P 1'
#
loop_
_entity.id
_entity.type
_entity.pdbx_description
1 polymer ?
#
loop_
_entity_poly.entity_id
_entity_poly.type
_entity_poly.pdbx_seq_one_letter_code
_entity_poly.pdbx_strand_id
1 'polypeptide(L)'
;MRAVEDALGITIPDNARIIRNLISGIQYVQDHVIHFYHLHALDWVDIVSALSADPAKTSALAQSISDWPKSSTDYFRGIKDRVKAFVDRGQLGPFANAYWGHPAYKLPAEANLMAVAHYLEALDWQRDVIKIQALLGAKNPHAQTYIVGGMSIPVDPESQNALNAGSIAFISGLAKKAQEFVDQVYIPDVLAVAPFYLDWAGYGAGVGNFLSYGEFPNDTVSNTENMWLPRGIILNKDLSKVHPVDQKKITEYVTRSWYNYSGGDANAKHPYDGETDYKYTGPKPPYQDKYLSDYDKYSWLKAPRYDDKAMEVGPLARMLVAYASGHEKVQGAVNGVLRKLGNLPATVLFSTLGRIAARAVETQITAEMIPVWLNELAVNMKNGDLKIHNGEKWDPSTWPAEAKGYGFHEAPRGALGHWIKIKDQKIENYQIVVPGTWNGSPRDANDQRGPFEEALIGTPVANIDQPLEILRTIHSFDPCMACAVHVVDTDGNEVIKIKVK
;
A
#
# COMPACT_ATOMS: atom_id res chain seq x y z
N MET A 1 12.32 -9.23 -9.75
CA MET A 1 13.56 -9.87 -9.25
C MET A 1 13.26 -11.21 -8.61
N ARG A 2 12.52 -11.24 -7.49
CA ARG A 2 12.13 -12.47 -6.77
C ARG A 2 11.62 -13.60 -7.67
N ALA A 3 10.78 -13.29 -8.68
CA ALA A 3 10.27 -14.31 -9.61
C ALA A 3 11.36 -14.97 -10.47
N VAL A 4 12.37 -14.20 -10.88
CA VAL A 4 13.52 -14.71 -11.65
C VAL A 4 14.47 -15.48 -10.73
N GLU A 5 14.69 -14.98 -9.52
CA GLU A 5 15.50 -15.64 -8.49
C GLU A 5 14.90 -17.00 -8.12
N ASP A 6 13.59 -17.08 -7.97
CA ASP A 6 12.85 -18.33 -7.76
C ASP A 6 12.97 -19.27 -8.97
N ALA A 7 12.72 -18.75 -10.19
CA ALA A 7 12.82 -19.55 -11.42
C ALA A 7 14.21 -20.17 -11.62
N LEU A 8 15.25 -19.44 -11.24
CA LEU A 8 16.65 -19.85 -11.43
C LEU A 8 17.24 -20.46 -10.15
N GLY A 9 16.52 -20.56 -9.04
CA GLY A 9 17.04 -21.06 -7.77
C GLY A 9 18.25 -20.26 -7.24
N ILE A 10 18.17 -18.93 -7.31
CA ILE A 10 19.23 -18.01 -6.85
C ILE A 10 18.93 -17.58 -5.42
N THR A 11 19.86 -17.88 -4.51
CA THR A 11 19.85 -17.34 -3.14
C THR A 11 20.63 -16.03 -3.09
N ILE A 12 19.98 -14.97 -2.61
CA ILE A 12 20.62 -13.66 -2.44
C ILE A 12 21.47 -13.60 -1.15
N PRO A 13 22.54 -12.79 -1.11
CA PRO A 13 23.26 -12.52 0.14
C PRO A 13 22.38 -11.81 1.19
N ASP A 14 22.75 -11.95 2.45
CA ASP A 14 21.94 -11.43 3.56
C ASP A 14 21.85 -9.90 3.57
N ASN A 15 22.95 -9.20 3.29
CA ASN A 15 22.92 -7.74 3.13
C ASN A 15 21.95 -7.29 2.03
N ALA A 16 21.76 -8.09 0.98
CA ALA A 16 20.82 -7.76 -0.09
C ALA A 16 19.37 -7.91 0.39
N ARG A 17 19.08 -8.95 1.18
CA ARG A 17 17.78 -9.11 1.85
C ARG A 17 17.49 -7.93 2.77
N ILE A 18 18.45 -7.55 3.61
CA ILE A 18 18.30 -6.44 4.56
C ILE A 18 18.04 -5.11 3.83
N ILE A 19 18.81 -4.80 2.77
CA ILE A 19 18.59 -3.59 1.98
C ILE A 19 17.21 -3.60 1.30
N ARG A 20 16.76 -4.75 0.79
CA ARG A 20 15.41 -4.89 0.22
C ARG A 20 14.33 -4.66 1.28
N ASN A 21 14.53 -5.14 2.51
CA ASN A 21 13.64 -4.89 3.64
C ASN A 21 13.63 -3.40 4.01
N LEU A 22 14.79 -2.74 4.09
CA LEU A 22 14.89 -1.30 4.37
C LEU A 22 14.18 -0.45 3.31
N ILE A 23 14.40 -0.73 2.02
CA ILE A 23 13.74 -0.02 0.91
C ILE A 23 12.22 -0.22 0.99
N SER A 24 11.76 -1.46 1.20
CA SER A 24 10.33 -1.75 1.27
C SER A 24 9.69 -1.15 2.53
N GLY A 25 10.38 -1.21 3.66
CA GLY A 25 9.91 -0.69 4.94
C GLY A 25 9.73 0.82 4.93
N ILE A 26 10.70 1.57 4.40
CA ILE A 26 10.53 3.03 4.27
C ILE A 26 9.47 3.39 3.22
N GLN A 27 9.32 2.59 2.15
CA GLN A 27 8.26 2.76 1.17
C GLN A 27 6.88 2.62 1.82
N TYR A 28 6.68 1.62 2.68
CA TYR A 28 5.44 1.47 3.46
C TYR A 28 5.16 2.71 4.30
N VAL A 29 6.16 3.14 5.07
CA VAL A 29 6.01 4.26 6.00
C VAL A 29 5.67 5.55 5.25
N GLN A 30 6.36 5.84 4.15
CA GLN A 30 6.10 7.04 3.35
C GLN A 30 4.78 6.97 2.58
N ASP A 31 4.48 5.85 1.92
CA ASP A 31 3.24 5.67 1.13
C ASP A 31 2.01 5.82 2.04
N HIS A 32 2.00 5.16 3.19
CA HIS A 32 0.86 5.20 4.10
C HIS A 32 0.60 6.57 4.71
N VAL A 33 1.65 7.31 5.05
CA VAL A 33 1.51 8.69 5.55
C VAL A 33 1.02 9.62 4.45
N ILE A 34 1.55 9.50 3.23
CA ILE A 34 1.05 10.27 2.07
C ILE A 34 -0.41 9.93 1.79
N HIS A 35 -0.76 8.65 1.80
CA HIS A 35 -2.13 8.20 1.58
C HIS A 35 -3.07 8.81 2.62
N PHE A 36 -2.72 8.69 3.90
CA PHE A 36 -3.56 9.20 4.98
C PHE A 36 -3.80 10.70 4.82
N TYR A 37 -2.75 11.52 4.72
CA TYR A 37 -2.92 12.97 4.67
C TYR A 37 -3.38 13.46 3.31
N HIS A 38 -2.68 13.09 2.24
CA HIS A 38 -2.80 13.75 0.93
C HIS A 38 -3.86 13.14 0.02
N LEU A 39 -4.30 11.91 0.28
CA LEU A 39 -5.31 11.23 -0.52
C LEU A 39 -6.62 11.00 0.24
N HIS A 40 -6.56 10.79 1.56
CA HIS A 40 -7.72 10.32 2.32
C HIS A 40 -8.22 11.33 3.37
N ALA A 41 -7.36 12.13 4.01
CA ALA A 41 -7.77 12.98 5.13
C ALA A 41 -8.84 13.99 4.71
N LEU A 42 -8.83 14.48 3.47
CA LEU A 42 -9.81 15.44 2.98
C LEU A 42 -11.23 14.86 2.87
N ASP A 43 -11.40 13.54 2.96
CA ASP A 43 -12.73 12.95 3.08
C ASP A 43 -13.32 13.11 4.50
N TRP A 44 -12.47 13.42 5.49
CA TRP A 44 -12.81 13.47 6.92
C TRP A 44 -12.58 14.85 7.54
N VAL A 45 -11.74 15.67 6.92
CA VAL A 45 -11.30 16.99 7.37
C VAL A 45 -11.87 18.06 6.45
N ASP A 46 -12.58 19.02 7.03
CA ASP A 46 -13.12 20.16 6.31
C ASP A 46 -12.17 21.37 6.43
N ILE A 47 -11.48 21.70 5.33
CA ILE A 47 -10.50 22.79 5.29
C ILE A 47 -11.17 24.16 5.46
N VAL A 48 -12.41 24.34 4.98
CA VAL A 48 -13.12 25.62 5.13
C VAL A 48 -13.55 25.82 6.58
N SER A 49 -14.00 24.75 7.24
CA SER A 49 -14.31 24.76 8.67
C SER A 49 -13.10 25.16 9.54
N ALA A 50 -11.87 24.80 9.14
CA ALA A 50 -10.65 25.21 9.84
C ALA A 50 -10.49 26.75 9.93
N LEU A 51 -11.09 27.53 9.03
CA LEU A 51 -11.06 29.00 9.08
C LEU A 51 -11.86 29.58 10.26
N SER A 52 -12.74 28.79 10.86
CA SER A 52 -13.51 29.17 12.05
C SER A 52 -12.81 28.80 13.36
N ALA A 53 -11.69 28.07 13.31
CA ALA A 53 -11.01 27.54 14.49
C ALA A 53 -10.38 28.64 15.37
N ASP A 54 -10.40 28.44 16.69
CA ASP A 54 -9.58 29.21 17.62
C ASP A 54 -8.16 28.60 17.70
N PRO A 55 -7.10 29.33 17.30
CA PRO A 55 -5.73 28.81 17.35
C PRO A 55 -5.26 28.37 18.74
N ALA A 56 -5.75 29.01 19.82
CA ALA A 56 -5.35 28.65 21.18
C ALA A 56 -5.98 27.33 21.62
N LYS A 57 -7.25 27.11 21.24
CA LYS A 57 -7.91 25.81 21.48
C LYS A 57 -7.35 24.71 20.61
N THR A 58 -6.96 25.03 19.37
CA THR A 58 -6.26 24.09 18.48
C THR A 58 -4.90 23.69 19.08
N SER A 59 -4.15 24.66 19.61
CA SER A 59 -2.90 24.42 20.34
C SER A 59 -3.10 23.49 21.54
N ALA A 60 -4.09 23.77 22.39
CA ALA A 60 -4.42 22.95 23.54
C ALA A 60 -4.85 21.52 23.14
N LEU A 61 -5.63 21.37 22.06
CA LEU A 61 -6.02 20.07 21.52
C LEU A 61 -4.80 19.27 21.06
N ALA A 62 -3.93 19.86 20.24
CA ALA A 62 -2.73 19.20 19.74
C ALA A 62 -1.81 18.73 20.88
N GLN A 63 -1.60 19.58 21.89
CA GLN A 63 -0.79 19.26 23.08
C GLN A 63 -1.44 18.21 23.99
N SER A 64 -2.77 18.05 23.93
CA SER A 64 -3.47 17.02 24.72
C SER A 64 -3.30 15.61 24.16
N ILE A 65 -2.95 15.49 22.87
CA ILE A 65 -2.85 14.19 22.19
C ILE A 65 -1.39 13.80 21.85
N SER A 66 -0.46 14.75 21.87
CA SER A 66 0.93 14.52 21.48
C SER A 66 1.90 15.58 22.01
N ASP A 67 3.15 15.16 22.24
CA ASP A 67 4.28 16.04 22.57
C ASP A 67 4.95 16.65 21.30
N TRP A 68 4.29 16.59 20.14
CA TRP A 68 4.81 17.15 18.90
C TRP A 68 5.12 18.66 19.06
N PRO A 69 6.35 19.12 18.75
CA PRO A 69 6.80 20.46 19.12
C PRO A 69 6.11 21.59 18.34
N LYS A 70 5.57 21.33 17.15
CA LYS A 70 4.87 22.35 16.35
C LYS A 70 3.40 22.44 16.74
N SER A 71 3.15 22.88 17.96
CA SER A 71 1.81 22.90 18.55
C SER A 71 1.45 24.23 19.21
N SER A 72 2.18 25.31 18.96
CA SER A 72 1.92 26.62 19.58
C SER A 72 0.72 27.36 18.97
N THR A 73 0.09 28.22 19.75
CA THR A 73 -0.99 29.11 19.29
C THR A 73 -0.58 29.94 18.07
N ASP A 74 0.64 30.48 18.07
CA ASP A 74 1.15 31.31 16.97
C ASP A 74 1.37 30.48 15.70
N TYR A 75 1.83 29.23 15.84
CA TYR A 75 1.96 28.31 14.72
C TYR A 75 0.60 28.05 14.06
N PHE A 76 -0.41 27.67 14.83
CA PHE A 76 -1.75 27.43 14.28
C PHE A 76 -2.41 28.70 13.72
N ARG A 77 -2.15 29.87 14.30
CA ARG A 77 -2.59 31.15 13.71
C ARG A 77 -1.96 31.36 12.34
N GLY A 78 -0.65 31.12 12.22
CA GLY A 78 0.06 31.22 10.93
C GLY A 78 -0.48 30.24 9.88
N ILE A 79 -0.79 29.00 10.26
CA ILE A 79 -1.43 28.02 9.36
C ILE A 79 -2.80 28.53 8.91
N LYS A 80 -3.64 28.97 9.86
CA LYS A 80 -4.97 29.50 9.57
C LYS A 80 -4.91 30.70 8.62
N ASP A 81 -4.01 31.65 8.86
CA ASP A 81 -3.83 32.83 8.02
C ASP A 81 -3.37 32.45 6.60
N ARG A 82 -2.49 31.45 6.48
CA ARG A 82 -2.05 30.92 5.18
C ARG A 82 -3.19 30.27 4.40
N VAL A 83 -4.03 29.47 5.06
CA VAL A 83 -5.22 28.85 4.45
C VAL A 83 -6.22 29.94 4.05
N LYS A 84 -6.47 30.91 4.93
CA LYS A 84 -7.35 32.05 4.64
C LYS A 84 -6.89 32.81 3.40
N ALA A 85 -5.61 33.17 3.33
CA ALA A 85 -5.05 33.86 2.17
C ALA A 85 -5.12 33.02 0.88
N PHE A 86 -5.10 31.69 0.97
CA PHE A 86 -5.30 30.81 -0.18
C PHE A 86 -6.75 30.81 -0.65
N VAL A 87 -7.71 30.73 0.27
CA VAL A 87 -9.15 30.78 -0.02
C VAL A 87 -9.56 32.15 -0.57
N ASP A 88 -9.12 33.24 0.05
CA ASP A 88 -9.46 34.63 -0.34
C ASP A 88 -8.97 34.98 -1.75
N ARG A 89 -7.95 34.27 -2.27
CA ARG A 89 -7.47 34.44 -3.65
C ARG A 89 -8.39 33.84 -4.72
N GLY A 90 -9.39 33.05 -4.33
CA GLY A 90 -10.34 32.40 -5.26
C GLY A 90 -9.73 31.29 -6.12
N GLN A 91 -8.44 30.99 -5.99
CA GLN A 91 -7.73 29.93 -6.70
C GLN A 91 -7.48 28.74 -5.77
N LEU A 92 -8.54 27.99 -5.49
CA LEU A 92 -8.52 26.88 -4.52
C LEU A 92 -7.68 25.68 -4.98
N GLY A 93 -7.20 25.65 -6.23
CA GLY A 93 -6.31 24.60 -6.74
C GLY A 93 -6.82 23.19 -6.39
N PRO A 94 -6.04 22.36 -5.68
CA PRO A 94 -6.47 21.01 -5.30
C PRO A 94 -7.68 20.96 -4.34
N PHE A 95 -8.03 22.07 -3.69
CA PHE A 95 -9.17 22.17 -2.78
C PHE A 95 -10.47 22.63 -3.48
N ALA A 96 -10.44 22.89 -4.80
CA ALA A 96 -11.60 23.41 -5.52
C ALA A 96 -12.75 22.41 -5.69
N ASN A 97 -12.46 21.11 -5.71
CA ASN A 97 -13.42 20.05 -6.07
C ASN A 97 -13.84 19.15 -4.90
N ALA A 98 -13.46 19.52 -3.67
CA ALA A 98 -13.88 18.80 -2.47
C ALA A 98 -15.23 19.32 -1.95
N TYR A 99 -15.86 18.57 -1.04
CA TYR A 99 -17.25 18.76 -0.64
C TYR A 99 -17.40 19.58 0.65
N TRP A 100 -16.69 20.70 0.78
CA TRP A 100 -16.68 21.52 2.01
C TRP A 100 -18.08 21.88 2.51
N GLY A 101 -18.32 21.78 3.82
CA GLY A 101 -19.63 21.98 4.44
C GLY A 101 -20.61 20.81 4.28
N HIS A 102 -20.22 19.71 3.63
CA HIS A 102 -21.06 18.51 3.53
C HIS A 102 -21.44 17.97 4.92
N PRO A 103 -22.70 17.55 5.16
CA PRO A 103 -23.19 17.15 6.48
C PRO A 103 -22.48 15.90 7.06
N ALA A 104 -21.79 15.13 6.22
CA ALA A 104 -21.01 13.99 6.67
C ALA A 104 -19.64 14.37 7.30
N TYR A 105 -19.20 15.63 7.24
CA TYR A 105 -18.07 16.11 8.06
C TYR A 105 -18.53 16.38 9.49
N LYS A 106 -17.80 15.84 10.46
CA LYS A 106 -18.18 15.86 11.89
C LYS A 106 -17.13 16.50 12.81
N LEU A 107 -15.94 16.81 12.27
CA LEU A 107 -14.87 17.39 13.08
C LEU A 107 -15.17 18.84 13.47
N PRO A 108 -14.85 19.25 14.72
CA PRO A 108 -14.87 20.65 15.11
C PRO A 108 -13.76 21.41 14.36
N ALA A 109 -13.92 22.73 14.25
CA ALA A 109 -13.00 23.60 13.53
C ALA A 109 -11.55 23.46 14.03
N GLU A 110 -11.34 23.32 15.34
CA GLU A 110 -10.02 23.13 15.95
C GLU A 110 -9.35 21.83 15.48
N ALA A 111 -10.08 20.72 15.41
CA ALA A 111 -9.55 19.45 14.90
C ALA A 111 -9.25 19.54 13.40
N ASN A 112 -10.09 20.24 12.63
CA ASN A 112 -9.81 20.50 11.22
C ASN A 112 -8.52 21.31 11.03
N LEU A 113 -8.32 22.39 11.80
CA LEU A 113 -7.10 23.21 11.70
C LEU A 113 -5.84 22.43 12.09
N MET A 114 -5.92 21.58 13.12
CA MET A 114 -4.83 20.67 13.50
C MET A 114 -4.48 19.72 12.36
N ALA A 115 -5.46 19.03 11.79
CA ALA A 115 -5.25 18.10 10.69
C ALA A 115 -4.72 18.78 9.42
N VAL A 116 -5.16 20.03 9.13
CA VAL A 116 -4.60 20.83 8.01
C VAL A 116 -3.14 21.20 8.26
N ALA A 117 -2.75 21.53 9.49
CA ALA A 117 -1.35 21.76 9.81
C ALA A 117 -0.52 20.50 9.55
N HIS A 118 -0.95 19.36 10.09
CA HIS A 118 -0.25 18.08 9.92
C HIS A 118 -0.23 17.58 8.47
N TYR A 119 -1.28 17.84 7.69
CA TYR A 119 -1.30 17.63 6.23
C TYR A 119 -0.14 18.34 5.54
N LEU A 120 0.08 19.62 5.89
CA LEU A 120 1.16 20.44 5.33
C LEU A 120 2.53 19.97 5.83
N GLU A 121 2.64 19.58 7.09
CA GLU A 121 3.88 19.00 7.63
C GLU A 121 4.25 17.69 6.96
N ALA A 122 3.27 16.83 6.69
CA ALA A 122 3.46 15.55 6.01
C ALA A 122 4.02 15.73 4.59
N LEU A 123 3.66 16.80 3.87
CA LEU A 123 4.21 17.10 2.54
C LEU A 123 5.72 17.36 2.58
N ASP A 124 6.20 18.05 3.61
CA ASP A 124 7.63 18.33 3.80
C ASP A 124 8.37 17.12 4.36
N TRP A 125 7.76 16.43 5.33
CA TRP A 125 8.34 15.26 5.97
C TRP A 125 8.60 14.12 4.97
N GLN A 126 7.63 13.83 4.09
CA GLN A 126 7.72 12.68 3.18
C GLN A 126 8.90 12.78 2.21
N ARG A 127 9.22 14.01 1.76
CA ARG A 127 10.37 14.30 0.88
C ARG A 127 11.70 14.00 1.56
N ASP A 128 11.77 14.18 2.88
CA ASP A 128 13.01 13.98 3.62
C ASP A 128 13.26 12.51 3.94
N VAL A 129 12.27 11.80 4.49
CA VAL A 129 12.46 10.42 4.94
C VAL A 129 12.70 9.47 3.77
N ILE A 130 12.14 9.75 2.59
CA ILE A 130 12.33 8.92 1.39
C ILE A 130 13.76 8.99 0.83
N LYS A 131 14.61 9.90 1.33
CA LYS A 131 16.05 9.91 1.01
C LYS A 131 16.75 8.62 1.46
N ILE A 132 16.18 7.84 2.40
CA ILE A 132 16.66 6.48 2.71
C ILE A 132 16.62 5.61 1.44
N GLN A 133 15.49 5.63 0.71
CA GLN A 133 15.38 4.89 -0.55
C GLN A 133 16.25 5.51 -1.64
N ALA A 134 16.42 6.83 -1.69
CA ALA A 134 17.35 7.43 -2.65
C ALA A 134 18.81 6.99 -2.41
N LEU A 135 19.24 6.87 -1.15
CA LEU A 135 20.58 6.39 -0.81
C LEU A 135 20.74 4.91 -1.20
N LEU A 136 19.83 4.04 -0.77
CA LEU A 136 19.90 2.59 -1.00
C LEU A 136 19.56 2.20 -2.45
N GLY A 137 18.74 3.02 -3.10
CA GLY A 137 18.09 2.80 -4.39
C GLY A 137 18.61 3.66 -5.53
N ALA A 138 19.63 4.49 -5.29
CA ALA A 138 20.14 5.57 -6.15
C ALA A 138 19.15 6.73 -6.42
N LYS A 139 17.83 6.50 -6.44
CA LYS A 139 16.79 7.52 -6.61
C LYS A 139 15.45 7.08 -6.03
N ASN A 140 14.61 8.07 -5.74
CA ASN A 140 13.16 7.92 -5.61
C ASN A 140 12.51 9.05 -6.42
N PRO A 141 11.43 8.79 -7.19
CA PRO A 141 10.79 7.49 -7.44
C PRO A 141 11.64 6.51 -8.28
N HIS A 142 11.26 5.22 -8.27
CA HIS A 142 11.86 4.12 -9.05
C HIS A 142 13.34 3.83 -8.74
N ALA A 143 13.58 3.21 -7.58
CA ALA A 143 14.90 2.69 -7.21
C ALA A 143 15.51 1.80 -8.31
N GLN A 144 16.81 1.97 -8.56
CA GLN A 144 17.54 1.35 -9.69
C GLN A 144 18.56 0.30 -9.25
N THR A 145 18.73 0.07 -7.95
CA THR A 145 19.78 -0.83 -7.43
C THR A 145 19.35 -2.28 -7.32
N TYR A 146 18.11 -2.62 -7.70
CA TYR A 146 17.63 -4.00 -7.74
C TYR A 146 18.25 -4.75 -8.92
N ILE A 147 18.94 -5.85 -8.65
CA ILE A 147 19.50 -6.77 -9.66
C ILE A 147 19.23 -8.23 -9.27
N VAL A 148 19.20 -9.14 -10.27
CA VAL A 148 18.94 -10.56 -10.01
C VAL A 148 20.12 -11.08 -9.22
N GLY A 149 19.86 -11.69 -8.06
CA GLY A 149 20.91 -12.20 -7.16
C GLY A 149 21.33 -11.22 -6.07
N GLY A 150 20.74 -10.03 -5.97
CA GLY A 150 21.01 -9.14 -4.83
C GLY A 150 20.69 -7.67 -5.08
N MET A 151 21.63 -6.80 -4.70
CA MET A 151 21.56 -5.35 -4.93
C MET A 151 22.87 -4.86 -5.57
N SER A 152 22.80 -3.79 -6.37
CA SER A 152 23.97 -3.20 -7.03
C SER A 152 24.69 -2.15 -6.20
N ILE A 153 24.15 -1.76 -5.04
CA ILE A 153 24.78 -0.80 -4.14
C ILE A 153 25.86 -1.52 -3.31
N PRO A 154 27.15 -1.18 -3.47
CA PRO A 154 28.20 -1.89 -2.75
C PRO A 154 28.16 -1.58 -1.25
N VAL A 155 28.60 -2.55 -0.44
CA VAL A 155 28.76 -2.44 1.00
C VAL A 155 30.26 -2.55 1.29
N ASP A 156 30.88 -1.48 1.78
CA ASP A 156 32.31 -1.44 2.08
C ASP A 156 32.57 -0.31 3.09
N PRO A 157 32.83 -0.63 4.37
CA PRO A 157 33.09 0.34 5.42
C PRO A 157 34.26 1.29 5.15
N GLU A 158 35.22 0.88 4.33
CA GLU A 158 36.45 1.63 4.04
C GLU A 158 36.34 2.49 2.77
N SER A 159 35.22 2.40 2.04
CA SER A 159 35.01 3.11 0.78
C SER A 159 34.01 4.26 0.91
N GLN A 160 34.37 5.40 0.31
CA GLN A 160 33.46 6.55 0.18
C GLN A 160 32.38 6.34 -0.89
N ASN A 161 32.57 5.37 -1.79
CA ASN A 161 31.65 5.07 -2.90
C ASN A 161 30.72 3.88 -2.60
N ALA A 162 30.66 3.45 -1.34
CA ALA A 162 29.85 2.33 -0.87
C ALA A 162 29.10 2.69 0.41
N LEU A 163 28.18 1.82 0.82
CA LEU A 163 27.57 1.93 2.14
C LEU A 163 28.65 1.76 3.22
N ASN A 164 28.76 2.79 4.06
CA ASN A 164 29.74 2.89 5.14
C ASN A 164 29.08 3.45 6.41
N ALA A 165 29.87 3.68 7.47
CA ALA A 165 29.36 4.19 8.74
C ALA A 165 28.59 5.54 8.60
N GLY A 166 28.99 6.41 7.68
CA GLY A 166 28.29 7.65 7.38
C GLY A 166 26.91 7.41 6.76
N SER A 167 26.80 6.45 5.84
CA SER A 167 25.52 6.02 5.27
C SER A 167 24.58 5.47 6.34
N ILE A 168 25.10 4.63 7.26
CA ILE A 168 24.33 4.09 8.39
C ILE A 168 23.83 5.21 9.29
N ALA A 169 24.69 6.16 9.68
CA ALA A 169 24.29 7.29 10.52
C ALA A 169 23.23 8.17 9.84
N PHE A 170 23.36 8.40 8.53
CA PHE A 170 22.39 9.16 7.75
C PHE A 170 21.02 8.48 7.70
N ILE A 171 20.98 7.17 7.39
CA ILE A 171 19.72 6.41 7.40
C ILE A 171 19.12 6.41 8.80
N SER A 172 19.93 6.21 9.85
CA SER A 172 19.46 6.20 11.24
C SER A 172 18.77 7.50 11.65
N GLY A 173 19.35 8.66 11.29
CA GLY A 173 18.73 9.96 11.53
C GLY A 173 17.38 10.13 10.82
N LEU A 174 17.27 9.68 9.57
CA LEU A 174 16.02 9.71 8.81
C LEU A 174 14.98 8.70 9.33
N ALA A 175 15.40 7.51 9.74
CA ALA A 175 14.54 6.49 10.34
C ALA A 175 13.94 7.00 11.66
N LYS A 176 14.75 7.65 12.49
CA LYS A 176 14.27 8.32 13.72
C LYS A 176 13.25 9.40 13.40
N LYS A 177 13.53 10.28 12.43
CA LYS A 177 12.57 11.30 11.96
C LYS A 177 11.27 10.68 11.43
N ALA A 178 11.35 9.54 10.76
CA ALA A 178 10.17 8.83 10.27
C ALA A 178 9.33 8.30 11.43
N GLN A 179 9.96 7.61 12.37
CA GLN A 179 9.30 7.06 13.56
C GLN A 179 8.68 8.15 14.44
N GLU A 180 9.41 9.24 14.73
CA GLU A 180 8.89 10.36 15.53
C GLU A 180 7.63 10.97 14.92
N PHE A 181 7.58 11.18 13.61
CA PHE A 181 6.38 11.71 12.93
C PHE A 181 5.22 10.72 12.96
N VAL A 182 5.50 9.42 12.78
CA VAL A 182 4.47 8.39 12.86
C VAL A 182 3.88 8.34 14.27
N ASP A 183 4.72 8.28 15.30
CA ASP A 183 4.31 8.13 16.69
C ASP A 183 3.67 9.40 17.28
N GLN A 184 4.11 10.58 16.86
CA GLN A 184 3.69 11.86 17.45
C GLN A 184 2.73 12.67 16.57
N VAL A 185 2.51 12.31 15.30
CA VAL A 185 1.60 13.04 14.42
C VAL A 185 0.57 12.09 13.82
N TYR A 186 1.01 11.09 13.04
CA TYR A 186 0.09 10.22 12.32
C TYR A 186 -0.81 9.38 13.24
N ILE A 187 -0.23 8.62 14.19
CA ILE A 187 -1.01 7.79 15.10
C ILE A 187 -1.94 8.64 16.00
N PRO A 188 -1.48 9.75 16.63
CA PRO A 188 -2.36 10.63 17.39
C PRO A 188 -3.51 11.21 16.58
N ASP A 189 -3.28 11.64 15.34
CA ASP A 189 -4.33 12.18 14.47
C ASP A 189 -5.41 11.14 14.16
N VAL A 190 -5.02 9.92 13.80
CA VAL A 190 -5.96 8.82 13.57
C VAL A 190 -6.83 8.60 14.81
N LEU A 191 -6.22 8.58 16.00
CA LEU A 191 -6.92 8.36 17.27
C LEU A 191 -7.77 9.55 17.72
N ALA A 192 -7.42 10.78 17.32
CA ALA A 192 -8.19 11.98 17.60
C ALA A 192 -9.40 12.14 16.66
N VAL A 193 -9.26 11.72 15.40
CA VAL A 193 -10.31 11.82 14.37
C VAL A 193 -11.31 10.67 14.47
N ALA A 194 -10.87 9.44 14.71
CA ALA A 194 -11.72 8.25 14.71
C ALA A 194 -12.97 8.33 15.63
N PRO A 195 -12.91 8.90 16.86
CA PRO A 195 -14.07 9.02 17.74
C PRO A 195 -15.26 9.78 17.13
N PHE A 196 -15.02 10.73 16.23
CA PHE A 196 -16.07 11.49 15.54
C PHE A 196 -16.79 10.66 14.46
N TYR A 197 -16.20 9.54 14.05
CA TYR A 197 -16.62 8.73 12.91
C TYR A 197 -16.78 7.25 13.28
N LEU A 198 -17.06 6.91 14.53
CA LEU A 198 -17.22 5.51 14.96
C LEU A 198 -18.38 4.77 14.25
N ASP A 199 -19.34 5.50 13.68
CA ASP A 199 -20.36 4.90 12.81
C ASP A 199 -19.76 4.24 11.56
N TRP A 200 -18.59 4.70 11.09
CA TRP A 200 -17.85 4.11 9.98
C TRP A 200 -17.19 2.77 10.31
N ALA A 201 -17.24 2.34 11.56
CA ALA A 201 -16.95 0.95 11.93
C ALA A 201 -18.06 -0.03 11.49
N GLY A 202 -19.26 0.47 11.16
CA GLY A 202 -20.39 -0.32 10.67
C GLY A 202 -20.53 -0.39 9.14
N TYR A 203 -19.75 0.41 8.40
CA TYR A 203 -19.83 0.51 6.94
C TYR A 203 -18.54 0.04 6.26
N GLY A 204 -18.60 -0.24 4.96
CA GLY A 204 -17.41 -0.56 4.18
C GLY A 204 -16.92 -2.01 4.31
N ALA A 205 -17.72 -2.92 4.85
CA ALA A 205 -17.32 -4.32 4.98
C ALA A 205 -17.16 -4.96 3.59
N GLY A 206 -15.97 -5.45 3.27
CA GLY A 206 -15.71 -6.13 1.99
C GLY A 206 -16.19 -7.57 1.97
N VAL A 207 -15.61 -8.36 1.06
CA VAL A 207 -15.96 -9.77 0.78
C VAL A 207 -15.76 -10.75 1.95
N GLY A 208 -15.18 -10.31 3.07
CA GLY A 208 -15.01 -11.10 4.29
C GLY A 208 -13.90 -12.15 4.23
N ASN A 209 -13.21 -12.28 3.09
CA ASN A 209 -12.03 -13.10 2.92
C ASN A 209 -10.80 -12.21 2.71
N PHE A 210 -9.68 -12.54 3.33
CA PHE A 210 -8.47 -11.74 3.33
C PHE A 210 -7.26 -12.58 2.94
N LEU A 211 -6.34 -12.01 2.16
CA LEU A 211 -5.15 -12.68 1.65
C LEU A 211 -3.90 -11.84 1.93
N SER A 212 -2.89 -12.48 2.53
CA SER A 212 -1.53 -11.96 2.70
C SER A 212 -0.53 -13.00 2.20
N TYR A 213 0.37 -12.62 1.30
CA TYR A 213 1.52 -13.42 0.89
C TYR A 213 2.66 -13.42 1.91
N GLY A 214 2.62 -12.52 2.91
CA GLY A 214 3.69 -12.32 3.88
C GLY A 214 4.85 -11.48 3.30
N GLU A 215 5.61 -10.83 4.18
CA GLU A 215 6.71 -9.95 3.77
C GLU A 215 7.75 -9.74 4.88
N PHE A 216 8.88 -9.16 4.49
CA PHE A 216 10.06 -8.93 5.31
C PHE A 216 10.66 -10.26 5.78
N PRO A 217 11.23 -11.05 4.86
CA PRO A 217 11.90 -12.29 5.21
C PRO A 217 13.03 -12.04 6.22
N ASN A 218 13.11 -12.91 7.23
CA ASN A 218 14.16 -12.86 8.27
C ASN A 218 15.40 -13.66 7.88
N ASP A 219 15.33 -14.46 6.82
CA ASP A 219 16.46 -15.21 6.28
C ASP A 219 16.50 -15.16 4.76
N THR A 220 17.58 -15.69 4.19
CA THR A 220 17.82 -15.73 2.74
C THR A 220 17.23 -16.96 2.07
N VAL A 221 16.58 -17.86 2.82
CA VAL A 221 16.01 -19.07 2.25
C VAL A 221 14.85 -18.66 1.36
N SER A 222 14.84 -19.14 0.11
CA SER A 222 13.75 -18.88 -0.84
C SER A 222 12.51 -19.70 -0.46
N ASN A 223 11.92 -19.40 0.69
CA ASN A 223 10.70 -20.02 1.21
C ASN A 223 9.74 -18.97 1.75
N THR A 224 8.59 -19.42 2.27
CA THR A 224 7.58 -18.53 2.88
C THR A 224 7.32 -18.81 4.34
N GLU A 225 8.28 -19.41 5.03
CA GLU A 225 8.12 -19.91 6.41
C GLU A 225 8.60 -18.90 7.45
N ASN A 226 9.62 -18.09 7.14
CA ASN A 226 10.26 -17.19 8.09
C ASN A 226 10.19 -15.72 7.65
N MET A 227 9.04 -15.10 7.92
CA MET A 227 8.76 -13.70 7.61
C MET A 227 8.37 -12.95 8.87
N TRP A 228 8.77 -11.68 8.95
CA TRP A 228 8.33 -10.82 10.03
C TRP A 228 6.83 -10.52 9.93
N LEU A 229 6.30 -10.16 8.76
CA LEU A 229 4.85 -10.16 8.53
C LEU A 229 4.39 -11.52 7.99
N PRO A 230 3.48 -12.21 8.70
CA PRO A 230 3.10 -13.57 8.33
C PRO A 230 2.25 -13.63 7.06
N ARG A 231 2.41 -14.77 6.39
CA ARG A 231 1.59 -15.22 5.25
C ARG A 231 0.33 -15.92 5.75
N GLY A 232 -0.80 -15.73 5.08
CA GLY A 232 -2.02 -16.43 5.45
C GLY A 232 -3.29 -15.94 4.76
N ILE A 233 -4.36 -16.70 4.97
CA ILE A 233 -5.71 -16.41 4.53
C ILE A 233 -6.66 -16.44 5.73
N ILE A 234 -7.53 -15.45 5.81
CA ILE A 234 -8.72 -15.45 6.67
C ILE A 234 -9.93 -15.65 5.77
N LEU A 235 -10.83 -16.57 6.12
CA LEU A 235 -12.08 -16.80 5.39
C LEU A 235 -13.28 -16.44 6.25
N ASN A 236 -14.32 -15.90 5.64
CA ASN A 236 -15.60 -15.62 6.31
C ASN A 236 -15.47 -14.82 7.62
N LYS A 237 -14.49 -13.92 7.70
CA LYS A 237 -14.16 -13.11 8.88
C LYS A 237 -13.77 -13.92 10.13
N ASP A 238 -13.41 -15.21 9.98
CA ASP A 238 -13.00 -16.09 11.08
C ASP A 238 -11.54 -15.86 11.49
N LEU A 239 -11.34 -15.13 12.59
CA LEU A 239 -10.01 -14.86 13.16
C LEU A 239 -9.46 -15.98 14.03
N SER A 240 -10.22 -17.07 14.25
CA SER A 240 -9.74 -18.23 15.01
C SER A 240 -8.79 -19.11 14.19
N LYS A 241 -8.74 -18.91 12.88
CA LYS A 241 -8.02 -19.78 11.96
C LYS A 241 -7.33 -19.02 10.83
N VAL A 242 -6.02 -19.20 10.73
CA VAL A 242 -5.22 -18.76 9.58
C VAL A 242 -4.99 -19.93 8.64
N HIS A 243 -5.45 -19.81 7.40
CA HIS A 243 -5.27 -20.82 6.36
C HIS A 243 -3.95 -20.58 5.60
N PRO A 244 -3.25 -21.65 5.18
CA PRO A 244 -2.03 -21.51 4.38
C PRO A 244 -2.35 -20.99 2.98
N VAL A 245 -1.42 -20.24 2.40
CA VAL A 245 -1.53 -19.75 1.03
C VAL A 245 -0.81 -20.68 0.06
N ASP A 246 -1.55 -21.15 -0.92
CA ASP A 246 -1.01 -21.87 -2.09
C ASP A 246 -1.22 -21.04 -3.36
N GLN A 247 -0.12 -20.55 -3.94
CA GLN A 247 -0.17 -19.70 -5.13
C GLN A 247 -0.82 -20.40 -6.33
N LYS A 248 -0.76 -21.74 -6.40
CA LYS A 248 -1.33 -22.52 -7.51
C LYS A 248 -2.85 -22.42 -7.59
N LYS A 249 -3.50 -21.94 -6.52
CA LYS A 249 -4.96 -21.73 -6.46
C LYS A 249 -5.39 -20.33 -6.90
N ILE A 250 -4.44 -19.46 -7.25
CA ILE A 250 -4.74 -18.13 -7.75
C ILE A 250 -5.09 -18.23 -9.22
N THR A 251 -6.26 -17.71 -9.59
CA THR A 251 -6.71 -17.64 -10.98
C THR A 251 -7.25 -16.25 -11.27
N GLU A 252 -7.32 -15.89 -12.55
CA GLU A 252 -7.95 -14.66 -13.02
C GLU A 252 -9.04 -14.97 -14.04
N TYR A 253 -10.22 -14.40 -13.82
CA TYR A 253 -11.31 -14.36 -14.80
C TYR A 253 -11.24 -13.08 -15.65
N VAL A 254 -11.82 -13.13 -16.85
CA VAL A 254 -12.01 -11.96 -17.72
C VAL A 254 -13.46 -11.77 -18.16
N THR A 255 -14.41 -12.47 -17.51
CA THR A 255 -15.85 -12.44 -17.83
C THR A 255 -16.39 -11.02 -17.96
N ARG A 256 -16.07 -10.16 -17.00
CA ARG A 256 -16.51 -8.76 -16.94
C ARG A 256 -15.42 -7.74 -17.31
N SER A 257 -14.31 -8.22 -17.84
CA SER A 257 -13.12 -7.43 -18.14
C SER A 257 -12.92 -7.31 -19.65
N TRP A 258 -12.40 -6.19 -20.14
CA TRP A 258 -12.13 -5.93 -21.57
C TRP A 258 -10.93 -6.70 -22.13
N TYR A 259 -10.93 -8.02 -21.94
CA TYR A 259 -9.98 -8.97 -22.51
C TYR A 259 -10.71 -10.14 -23.17
N ASN A 260 -9.96 -10.96 -23.88
CA ASN A 260 -10.43 -12.20 -24.48
C ASN A 260 -9.50 -13.35 -24.05
N TYR A 261 -10.07 -14.49 -23.66
CA TYR A 261 -9.32 -15.72 -23.42
C TYR A 261 -9.58 -16.72 -24.53
N SER A 262 -8.51 -17.30 -25.06
CA SER A 262 -8.55 -18.34 -26.11
C SER A 262 -9.42 -19.55 -25.73
N GLY A 263 -9.51 -19.84 -24.43
CA GLY A 263 -10.30 -20.94 -23.87
C GLY A 263 -11.72 -20.54 -23.45
N GLY A 264 -12.17 -19.32 -23.72
CA GLY A 264 -13.45 -18.76 -23.29
C GLY A 264 -13.33 -17.87 -22.05
N ASP A 265 -13.99 -16.72 -22.10
CA ASP A 265 -13.85 -15.64 -21.09
C ASP A 265 -14.38 -15.99 -19.70
N ALA A 266 -15.27 -16.99 -19.61
CA ALA A 266 -15.80 -17.50 -18.35
C ALA A 266 -14.85 -18.46 -17.63
N ASN A 267 -13.77 -18.92 -18.28
CA ASN A 267 -12.82 -19.84 -17.68
C ASN A 267 -11.69 -19.07 -16.97
N ALA A 268 -11.48 -19.35 -15.69
CA ALA A 268 -10.35 -18.80 -14.95
C ALA A 268 -9.03 -19.38 -15.46
N LYS A 269 -7.98 -18.57 -15.51
CA LYS A 269 -6.62 -19.02 -15.82
C LYS A 269 -5.67 -18.71 -14.67
N HIS A 270 -4.83 -19.67 -14.31
CA HIS A 270 -3.72 -19.41 -13.41
C HIS A 270 -2.70 -18.48 -14.10
N PRO A 271 -2.05 -17.53 -13.41
CA PRO A 271 -1.14 -16.57 -14.05
C PRO A 271 -0.03 -17.18 -14.92
N TYR A 272 0.50 -18.37 -14.59
CA TYR A 272 1.44 -19.06 -15.50
C TYR A 272 0.90 -19.26 -16.92
N ASP A 273 -0.40 -19.52 -17.04
CA ASP A 273 -1.11 -19.75 -18.31
C ASP A 273 -2.03 -18.56 -18.66
N GLY A 274 -1.87 -17.44 -17.94
CA GLY A 274 -2.65 -16.23 -18.13
C GLY A 274 -2.37 -15.58 -19.49
N GLU A 275 -3.41 -14.96 -20.04
CA GLU A 275 -3.38 -14.25 -21.32
C GLU A 275 -3.72 -12.78 -21.10
N THR A 276 -3.23 -11.91 -21.96
CA THR A 276 -3.55 -10.47 -21.94
C THR A 276 -3.84 -10.00 -23.37
N ASP A 277 -4.97 -10.44 -23.91
CA ASP A 277 -5.48 -10.05 -25.23
C ASP A 277 -6.58 -8.99 -25.06
N TYR A 278 -6.27 -7.73 -25.37
CA TYR A 278 -7.15 -6.58 -25.11
C TYR A 278 -8.36 -6.57 -26.06
N LYS A 279 -9.57 -6.41 -25.52
CA LYS A 279 -10.82 -6.36 -26.29
C LYS A 279 -11.84 -5.43 -25.66
N TYR A 280 -11.78 -4.16 -26.04
CA TYR A 280 -12.75 -3.17 -25.59
C TYR A 280 -14.13 -3.41 -26.22
N THR A 281 -15.13 -3.53 -25.36
CA THR A 281 -16.55 -3.76 -25.75
C THR A 281 -17.50 -2.79 -25.05
N GLY A 282 -16.96 -1.79 -24.35
CA GLY A 282 -17.72 -0.76 -23.66
C GLY A 282 -18.25 0.35 -24.58
N PRO A 283 -18.79 1.44 -24.00
CA PRO A 283 -19.35 2.55 -24.75
C PRO A 283 -18.26 3.36 -25.48
N LYS A 284 -18.56 3.82 -26.71
CA LYS A 284 -17.67 4.75 -27.42
C LYS A 284 -17.67 6.13 -26.74
N PRO A 285 -16.50 6.73 -26.44
CA PRO A 285 -16.43 8.10 -25.92
C PRO A 285 -16.92 9.17 -26.91
N PRO A 286 -17.50 10.28 -26.42
CA PRO A 286 -17.96 10.52 -25.05
C PRO A 286 -19.26 9.75 -24.75
N TYR A 287 -19.45 9.28 -23.51
CA TYR A 287 -20.59 8.44 -23.13
C TYR A 287 -21.44 8.98 -21.96
N GLN A 288 -21.82 10.26 -22.04
CA GLN A 288 -22.47 11.03 -20.96
C GLN A 288 -23.77 10.42 -20.40
N ASP A 289 -24.56 9.71 -21.21
CA ASP A 289 -25.84 9.10 -20.82
C ASP A 289 -25.81 7.56 -20.77
N LYS A 290 -24.62 6.96 -20.63
CA LYS A 290 -24.46 5.49 -20.59
C LYS A 290 -23.75 5.07 -19.33
N TYR A 291 -24.25 4.02 -18.70
CA TYR A 291 -23.57 3.42 -17.56
C TYR A 291 -22.73 2.24 -18.01
N LEU A 292 -21.54 2.08 -17.43
CA LEU A 292 -20.71 0.91 -17.72
C LEU A 292 -21.41 -0.40 -17.33
N SER A 293 -22.36 -0.35 -16.39
CA SER A 293 -23.22 -1.48 -16.00
C SER A 293 -24.18 -1.96 -17.09
N ASP A 294 -24.41 -1.17 -18.14
CA ASP A 294 -25.26 -1.56 -19.27
C ASP A 294 -24.55 -2.53 -20.23
N TYR A 295 -23.26 -2.80 -19.98
CA TYR A 295 -22.39 -3.62 -20.81
C TYR A 295 -21.98 -4.89 -20.09
N ASP A 296 -21.80 -5.97 -20.87
CA ASP A 296 -21.38 -7.27 -20.33
C ASP A 296 -19.99 -7.17 -19.67
N LYS A 297 -19.06 -6.42 -20.26
CA LYS A 297 -17.73 -6.11 -19.73
C LYS A 297 -17.62 -4.63 -19.43
N TYR A 298 -17.07 -4.28 -18.26
CA TYR A 298 -17.10 -2.92 -17.73
C TYR A 298 -15.80 -2.45 -17.10
N SER A 299 -14.71 -3.23 -17.17
CA SER A 299 -13.44 -2.89 -16.53
C SER A 299 -12.22 -3.34 -17.32
N TRP A 300 -11.10 -2.60 -17.19
CA TRP A 300 -9.77 -3.05 -17.63
C TRP A 300 -9.06 -3.92 -16.58
N LEU A 301 -9.64 -4.08 -15.39
CA LEU A 301 -9.12 -4.98 -14.37
C LEU A 301 -9.61 -6.40 -14.65
N LYS A 302 -8.69 -7.37 -14.63
CA LYS A 302 -9.05 -8.79 -14.53
C LYS A 302 -9.69 -9.07 -13.16
N ALA A 303 -10.32 -10.24 -13.01
CA ALA A 303 -10.98 -10.64 -11.78
C ALA A 303 -10.24 -11.80 -11.08
N PRO A 304 -9.22 -11.52 -10.26
CA PRO A 304 -8.48 -12.55 -9.55
C PRO A 304 -9.31 -13.18 -8.43
N ARG A 305 -9.17 -14.49 -8.28
CA ARG A 305 -9.81 -15.30 -7.24
C ARG A 305 -8.78 -16.24 -6.62
N TYR A 306 -8.98 -16.58 -5.35
CA TYR A 306 -8.26 -17.66 -4.70
C TYR A 306 -9.23 -18.82 -4.50
N ASP A 307 -9.04 -19.93 -5.20
CA ASP A 307 -9.95 -21.09 -5.09
C ASP A 307 -11.41 -20.68 -5.29
N ASP A 308 -11.64 -19.90 -6.36
CA ASP A 308 -12.91 -19.25 -6.75
C ASP A 308 -13.52 -18.27 -5.74
N LYS A 309 -12.77 -17.84 -4.73
CA LYS A 309 -13.23 -16.85 -3.73
C LYS A 309 -12.64 -15.48 -4.02
N ALA A 310 -13.46 -14.44 -3.93
CA ALA A 310 -12.98 -13.07 -3.92
C ALA A 310 -12.23 -12.79 -2.61
N MET A 311 -11.08 -12.13 -2.72
CA MET A 311 -10.17 -11.85 -1.60
C MET A 311 -9.90 -10.36 -1.51
N GLU A 312 -9.96 -9.82 -0.30
CA GLU A 312 -9.43 -8.49 0.03
C GLU A 312 -7.95 -8.60 0.42
N VAL A 313 -7.14 -7.67 -0.07
CA VAL A 313 -5.71 -7.57 0.23
C VAL A 313 -5.38 -6.17 0.75
N GLY A 314 -4.21 -6.01 1.39
CA GLY A 314 -3.74 -4.72 1.90
C GLY A 314 -3.50 -4.70 3.40
N PRO A 315 -3.34 -3.50 4.00
CA PRO A 315 -2.99 -3.38 5.42
C PRO A 315 -3.97 -4.11 6.33
N LEU A 316 -5.29 -4.05 6.06
CA LEU A 316 -6.28 -4.78 6.85
C LEU A 316 -6.06 -6.29 6.78
N ALA A 317 -5.88 -6.85 5.58
CA ALA A 317 -5.63 -8.28 5.41
C ALA A 317 -4.38 -8.73 6.19
N ARG A 318 -3.27 -7.99 6.06
CA ARG A 318 -2.01 -8.31 6.76
C ARG A 318 -2.15 -8.21 8.28
N MET A 319 -2.79 -7.16 8.79
CA MET A 319 -2.97 -6.99 10.23
C MET A 319 -3.90 -8.05 10.81
N LEU A 320 -4.95 -8.47 10.09
CA LEU A 320 -5.84 -9.55 10.53
C LEU A 320 -5.10 -10.91 10.55
N VAL A 321 -4.36 -11.23 9.49
CA VAL A 321 -3.55 -12.45 9.43
C VAL A 321 -2.52 -12.46 10.54
N ALA A 322 -1.78 -11.37 10.76
CA ALA A 322 -0.78 -11.27 11.81
C ALA A 322 -1.40 -11.34 13.21
N TYR A 323 -2.53 -10.69 13.43
CA TYR A 323 -3.29 -10.76 14.68
C TYR A 323 -3.73 -12.19 15.00
N ALA A 324 -4.32 -12.89 14.02
CA ALA A 324 -4.81 -14.26 14.17
C ALA A 324 -3.67 -15.29 14.29
N SER A 325 -2.50 -15.02 13.69
CA SER A 325 -1.29 -15.84 13.83
C SER A 325 -0.56 -15.67 15.17
N GLY A 326 -1.04 -14.79 16.06
CA GLY A 326 -0.40 -14.56 17.37
C GLY A 326 0.81 -13.62 17.32
N HIS A 327 0.94 -12.78 16.30
CA HIS A 327 2.06 -11.85 16.21
C HIS A 327 1.97 -10.78 17.30
N GLU A 328 2.84 -10.87 18.33
CA GLU A 328 2.74 -10.09 19.57
C GLU A 328 2.69 -8.57 19.36
N LYS A 329 3.58 -8.00 18.55
CA LYS A 329 3.57 -6.54 18.28
C LYS A 329 2.26 -6.08 17.64
N VAL A 330 1.75 -6.82 16.66
CA VAL A 330 0.48 -6.50 15.98
C VAL A 330 -0.68 -6.63 16.95
N GLN A 331 -0.75 -7.71 17.72
CA GLN A 331 -1.80 -7.86 18.75
C GLN A 331 -1.75 -6.74 19.78
N GLY A 332 -0.56 -6.36 20.24
CA GLY A 332 -0.38 -5.23 21.17
C GLY A 332 -0.90 -3.91 20.62
N ALA A 333 -0.51 -3.57 19.39
CA ALA A 333 -0.90 -2.33 18.72
C ALA A 333 -2.40 -2.29 18.40
N VAL A 334 -2.96 -3.35 17.80
CA VAL A 334 -4.40 -3.46 17.49
C VAL A 334 -5.23 -3.38 18.77
N ASN A 335 -4.88 -4.13 19.82
CA ASN A 335 -5.60 -4.08 21.09
C ASN A 335 -5.46 -2.71 21.76
N GLY A 336 -4.32 -2.04 21.60
CA GLY A 336 -4.12 -0.66 22.06
C GLY A 336 -5.11 0.32 21.42
N VAL A 337 -5.26 0.25 20.09
CA VAL A 337 -6.22 1.08 19.34
C VAL A 337 -7.66 0.78 19.77
N LEU A 338 -8.04 -0.51 19.82
CA LEU A 338 -9.40 -0.91 20.22
C LEU A 338 -9.76 -0.43 21.63
N ARG A 339 -8.82 -0.49 22.58
CA ARG A 339 -9.00 0.07 23.93
C ARG A 339 -9.16 1.58 23.91
N LYS A 340 -8.28 2.30 23.22
CA LYS A 340 -8.33 3.78 23.14
C LYS A 340 -9.63 4.30 22.50
N LEU A 341 -10.23 3.53 21.60
CA LEU A 341 -11.50 3.88 20.93
C LEU A 341 -12.75 3.40 21.69
N GLY A 342 -12.64 3.08 22.99
CA GLY A 342 -13.79 2.74 23.82
C GLY A 342 -14.03 1.23 24.00
N ASN A 343 -12.96 0.42 23.98
CA ASN A 343 -13.02 -1.05 24.10
C ASN A 343 -13.87 -1.71 23.02
N LEU A 344 -13.67 -1.31 21.77
CA LEU A 344 -14.38 -1.88 20.63
C LEU A 344 -14.01 -3.37 20.43
N PRO A 345 -14.97 -4.23 20.03
CA PRO A 345 -14.67 -5.62 19.70
C PRO A 345 -13.86 -5.71 18.40
N ALA A 346 -13.02 -6.74 18.24
CA ALA A 346 -12.20 -6.93 17.04
C ALA A 346 -13.01 -7.00 15.72
N THR A 347 -14.31 -7.32 15.79
CA THR A 347 -15.21 -7.32 14.63
C THR A 347 -15.35 -5.96 13.96
N VAL A 348 -15.06 -4.85 14.65
CA VAL A 348 -15.08 -3.50 14.04
C VAL A 348 -13.98 -3.30 13.00
N LEU A 349 -12.96 -4.16 12.98
CA LEU A 349 -11.88 -4.10 12.01
C LEU A 349 -12.37 -4.36 10.57
N PHE A 350 -13.51 -5.05 10.40
CA PHE A 350 -14.08 -5.37 9.08
C PHE A 350 -14.87 -4.20 8.48
N SER A 351 -14.24 -3.03 8.37
CA SER A 351 -14.90 -1.78 8.00
C SER A 351 -13.96 -0.80 7.30
N THR A 352 -14.51 0.29 6.76
CA THR A 352 -13.73 1.43 6.25
C THR A 352 -12.79 2.00 7.32
N LEU A 353 -13.30 2.20 8.54
CA LEU A 353 -12.47 2.71 9.65
C LEU A 353 -11.40 1.70 10.07
N GLY A 354 -11.73 0.40 10.04
CA GLY A 354 -10.80 -0.69 10.30
C GLY A 354 -9.61 -0.72 9.33
N ARG A 355 -9.83 -0.43 8.03
CA ARG A 355 -8.74 -0.30 7.05
C ARG A 355 -7.82 0.87 7.35
N ILE A 356 -8.37 2.01 7.79
CA ILE A 356 -7.57 3.17 8.19
C ILE A 356 -6.72 2.82 9.42
N ALA A 357 -7.33 2.22 10.45
CA ALA A 357 -6.63 1.80 11.65
C ALA A 357 -5.54 0.75 11.36
N ALA A 358 -5.81 -0.22 10.50
CA ALA A 358 -4.83 -1.24 10.12
C ALA A 358 -3.61 -0.63 9.40
N ARG A 359 -3.84 0.35 8.51
CA ARG A 359 -2.75 1.08 7.85
C ARG A 359 -1.92 1.89 8.83
N ALA A 360 -2.56 2.54 9.81
CA ALA A 360 -1.87 3.26 10.87
C ALA A 360 -0.99 2.33 11.72
N VAL A 361 -1.56 1.22 12.20
CA VAL A 361 -0.83 0.19 12.97
C VAL A 361 0.35 -0.35 12.17
N GLU A 362 0.13 -0.75 10.91
CA GLU A 362 1.18 -1.26 10.04
C GLU A 362 2.33 -0.26 9.86
N THR A 363 2.00 1.02 9.70
CA THR A 363 2.98 2.10 9.55
C THR A 363 3.85 2.20 10.80
N GLN A 364 3.24 2.20 11.97
CA GLN A 364 3.95 2.28 13.25
C GLN A 364 4.90 1.10 13.45
N ILE A 365 4.40 -0.13 13.36
CA ILE A 365 5.24 -1.31 13.59
C ILE A 365 6.35 -1.45 12.55
N THR A 366 6.11 -1.00 11.30
CA THR A 366 7.15 -1.03 10.26
C THR A 366 8.20 0.04 10.49
N ALA A 367 7.81 1.25 10.93
CA ALA A 367 8.76 2.31 11.30
C ALA A 367 9.70 1.86 12.42
N GLU A 368 9.20 1.11 13.41
CA GLU A 368 10.00 0.52 14.49
C GLU A 368 11.01 -0.53 13.99
N MET A 369 10.76 -1.18 12.85
CA MET A 369 11.66 -2.22 12.31
C MET A 369 12.79 -1.65 11.45
N ILE A 370 12.64 -0.44 10.89
CA ILE A 370 13.69 0.17 10.06
C ILE A 370 15.03 0.29 10.83
N PRO A 371 15.07 0.79 12.08
CA PRO A 371 16.31 0.78 12.86
C PRO A 371 16.86 -0.62 13.17
N VAL A 372 15.99 -1.62 13.30
CA VAL A 372 16.38 -3.01 13.57
C VAL A 372 17.14 -3.61 12.38
N TRP A 373 16.55 -3.52 11.17
CA TRP A 373 17.21 -3.98 9.94
C TRP A 373 18.46 -3.17 9.63
N LEU A 374 18.47 -1.87 9.92
CA LEU A 374 19.66 -1.04 9.74
C LEU A 374 20.81 -1.50 10.64
N ASN A 375 20.50 -1.83 11.90
CA ASN A 375 21.50 -2.37 12.83
C ASN A 375 22.00 -3.75 12.38
N GLU A 376 21.13 -4.59 11.84
CA GLU A 376 21.51 -5.88 11.24
C GLU A 376 22.56 -5.70 10.12
N LEU A 377 22.32 -4.77 9.19
CA LEU A 377 23.29 -4.43 8.14
C LEU A 377 24.61 -3.93 8.74
N ALA A 378 24.55 -3.04 9.74
CA ALA A 378 25.74 -2.50 10.39
C ALA A 378 26.56 -3.59 11.13
N VAL A 379 25.89 -4.59 11.72
CA VAL A 379 26.55 -5.73 12.36
C VAL A 379 27.23 -6.62 11.33
N ASN A 380 26.58 -6.92 10.20
CA ASN A 380 27.19 -7.68 9.10
C ASN A 380 28.45 -6.97 8.58
N MET A 381 28.34 -5.66 8.33
CA MET A 381 29.46 -4.81 7.93
C MET A 381 30.63 -4.86 8.92
N LYS A 382 30.35 -4.74 10.22
CA LYS A 382 31.36 -4.79 11.28
C LYS A 382 32.06 -6.15 11.36
N ASN A 383 31.33 -7.23 11.08
CA ASN A 383 31.86 -8.59 11.09
C ASN A 383 32.61 -8.96 9.79
N GLY A 384 32.66 -8.06 8.81
CA GLY A 384 33.31 -8.28 7.52
C GLY A 384 32.46 -9.05 6.50
N ASP A 385 31.16 -9.27 6.75
CA ASP A 385 30.25 -9.75 5.72
C ASP A 385 29.78 -8.59 4.86
N LEU A 386 30.42 -8.48 3.69
CA LEU A 386 30.21 -7.40 2.72
C LEU A 386 29.50 -7.89 1.45
N LYS A 387 29.13 -9.18 1.37
CA LYS A 387 28.58 -9.75 0.14
C LYS A 387 27.19 -9.16 -0.13
N ILE A 388 26.98 -8.62 -1.33
CA ILE A 388 25.71 -7.95 -1.71
C ILE A 388 25.07 -8.49 -2.99
N HIS A 389 25.81 -9.27 -3.76
CA HIS A 389 25.31 -9.91 -4.97
C HIS A 389 25.78 -11.37 -5.08
N ASN A 390 24.90 -12.23 -5.57
CA ASN A 390 25.22 -13.57 -6.03
C ASN A 390 25.18 -13.60 -7.57
N GLY A 391 26.37 -13.70 -8.18
CA GLY A 391 26.55 -13.70 -9.63
C GLY A 391 26.58 -15.08 -10.30
N GLU A 392 26.39 -16.18 -9.56
CA GLU A 392 26.54 -17.54 -10.10
C GLU A 392 25.69 -17.83 -11.34
N LYS A 393 24.51 -17.21 -11.43
CA LYS A 393 23.59 -17.31 -12.58
C LYS A 393 23.34 -15.96 -13.26
N TRP A 394 24.34 -15.07 -13.25
CA TRP A 394 24.25 -13.79 -13.95
C TRP A 394 24.24 -13.96 -15.47
N ASP A 395 25.09 -14.85 -15.98
CA ASP A 395 25.19 -15.14 -17.42
C ASP A 395 24.05 -16.08 -17.86
N PRO A 396 23.21 -15.70 -18.84
CA PRO A 396 22.12 -16.55 -19.34
C PRO A 396 22.54 -17.93 -19.86
N SER A 397 23.81 -18.12 -20.24
CA SER A 397 24.35 -19.43 -20.63
C SER A 397 24.35 -20.45 -19.49
N THR A 398 24.26 -20.01 -18.24
CA THR A 398 24.18 -20.87 -17.05
C THR A 398 22.75 -21.30 -16.70
N TRP A 399 21.75 -20.73 -17.38
CA TRP A 399 20.34 -20.99 -17.07
C TRP A 399 19.89 -22.32 -17.67
N PRO A 400 18.93 -23.01 -17.04
CA PRO A 400 18.24 -24.11 -17.70
C PRO A 400 17.52 -23.61 -18.97
N ALA A 401 17.30 -24.51 -19.94
CA ALA A 401 16.60 -24.18 -21.18
C ALA A 401 15.18 -23.65 -20.93
N GLU A 402 14.50 -24.19 -19.92
CA GLU A 402 13.19 -23.74 -19.45
C GLU A 402 13.17 -23.62 -17.92
N ALA A 403 12.53 -22.56 -17.41
CA ALA A 403 12.31 -22.35 -15.99
C ALA A 403 10.98 -21.62 -15.74
N LYS A 404 10.38 -21.85 -14.57
CA LYS A 404 9.19 -21.11 -14.11
C LYS A 404 9.42 -20.66 -12.68
N GLY A 405 9.00 -19.44 -12.36
CA GLY A 405 9.15 -18.90 -11.01
C GLY A 405 8.00 -18.01 -10.58
N TYR A 406 7.84 -17.90 -9.27
CA TYR A 406 6.84 -17.09 -8.59
C TYR A 406 7.54 -16.15 -7.62
N GLY A 407 7.43 -14.85 -7.87
CA GLY A 407 7.94 -13.82 -6.97
C GLY A 407 6.77 -13.10 -6.33
N PHE A 408 6.69 -13.14 -5.01
CA PHE A 408 5.70 -12.38 -4.26
C PHE A 408 6.32 -11.19 -3.55
N HIS A 409 5.47 -10.22 -3.25
CA HIS A 409 5.74 -9.06 -2.43
C HIS A 409 4.43 -8.68 -1.74
N GLU A 410 4.49 -8.17 -0.52
CA GLU A 410 3.40 -7.31 -0.06
C GLU A 410 3.78 -5.89 -0.43
N ALA A 411 3.08 -5.31 -1.40
CA ALA A 411 3.16 -3.87 -1.64
C ALA A 411 2.36 -3.13 -0.55
N PRO A 412 2.53 -1.80 -0.38
CA PRO A 412 1.74 -1.03 0.60
C PRO A 412 0.22 -1.32 0.50
N ARG A 413 -0.27 -1.54 -0.73
CA ARG A 413 -1.70 -1.80 -1.01
C ARG A 413 -2.12 -3.27 -0.89
N GLY A 414 -1.21 -4.24 -0.76
CA GLY A 414 -1.55 -5.66 -0.60
C GLY A 414 -0.64 -6.65 -1.31
N ALA A 415 -1.18 -7.86 -1.46
CA ALA A 415 -0.53 -9.01 -2.09
C ALA A 415 -0.24 -8.76 -3.58
N LEU A 416 1.04 -8.78 -3.94
CA LEU A 416 1.56 -8.62 -5.29
C LEU A 416 2.30 -9.89 -5.71
N GLY A 417 1.89 -10.50 -6.82
CA GLY A 417 2.52 -11.69 -7.37
C GLY A 417 2.98 -11.48 -8.81
N HIS A 418 4.18 -11.96 -9.12
CA HIS A 418 4.75 -12.01 -10.46
C HIS A 418 5.03 -13.47 -10.81
N TRP A 419 4.47 -13.93 -11.93
CA TRP A 419 4.68 -15.27 -12.46
C TRP A 419 5.43 -15.17 -13.78
N ILE A 420 6.57 -15.85 -13.86
CA ILE A 420 7.44 -15.83 -15.03
C ILE A 420 7.64 -17.25 -15.58
N LYS A 421 7.60 -17.37 -16.91
CA LYS A 421 8.14 -18.51 -17.65
C LYS A 421 9.33 -18.01 -18.46
N ILE A 422 10.47 -18.66 -18.31
CA ILE A 422 11.70 -18.39 -19.05
C ILE A 422 11.92 -19.57 -19.99
N LYS A 423 12.21 -19.28 -21.25
CA LYS A 423 12.54 -20.26 -22.28
C LYS A 423 13.61 -19.71 -23.20
N ASP A 424 14.64 -20.51 -23.48
CA ASP A 424 15.73 -20.17 -24.40
C ASP A 424 16.32 -18.78 -24.09
N GLN A 425 16.61 -18.54 -22.80
CA GLN A 425 17.17 -17.30 -22.25
C GLN A 425 16.27 -16.06 -22.37
N LYS A 426 15.00 -16.23 -22.74
CA LYS A 426 14.03 -15.14 -22.90
C LYS A 426 12.80 -15.36 -22.02
N ILE A 427 12.06 -14.27 -21.78
CA ILE A 427 10.76 -14.33 -21.14
C ILE A 427 9.76 -14.89 -22.15
N GLU A 428 9.22 -16.08 -21.88
CA GLU A 428 8.14 -16.69 -22.67
C GLU A 428 6.78 -16.14 -22.26
N ASN A 429 6.53 -16.07 -20.94
CA ASN A 429 5.32 -15.46 -20.39
C ASN A 429 5.65 -14.70 -19.09
N TYR A 430 4.96 -13.59 -18.86
CA TYR A 430 5.06 -12.81 -17.64
C TYR A 430 3.70 -12.25 -17.28
N GLN A 431 3.15 -12.71 -16.16
CA GLN A 431 1.84 -12.27 -15.67
C GLN A 431 1.98 -11.72 -14.26
N ILE A 432 1.21 -10.67 -13.96
CA ILE A 432 1.28 -9.95 -12.70
C ILE A 432 -0.14 -9.84 -12.17
N VAL A 433 -0.33 -10.22 -10.92
CA VAL A 433 -1.58 -9.96 -10.19
C VAL A 433 -1.23 -9.02 -9.06
N VAL A 434 -1.70 -7.78 -9.16
CA VAL A 434 -1.37 -6.72 -8.21
C VAL A 434 -2.50 -6.48 -7.20
N PRO A 435 -2.25 -5.74 -6.11
CA PRO A 435 -3.28 -5.50 -5.10
C PRO A 435 -4.51 -4.76 -5.63
N GLY A 436 -4.30 -3.80 -6.53
CA GLY A 436 -5.40 -3.09 -7.18
C GLY A 436 -6.27 -3.97 -8.07
N THR A 437 -5.70 -5.05 -8.65
CA THR A 437 -6.45 -6.04 -9.42
C THR A 437 -7.35 -6.86 -8.49
N TRP A 438 -6.85 -7.25 -7.31
CA TRP A 438 -7.66 -7.93 -6.28
C TRP A 438 -8.80 -7.05 -5.78
N ASN A 439 -8.48 -5.87 -5.26
CA ASN A 439 -9.47 -5.05 -4.57
C ASN A 439 -10.46 -4.37 -5.52
N GLY A 440 -10.00 -3.94 -6.70
CA GLY A 440 -10.83 -3.35 -7.75
C GLY A 440 -11.43 -4.37 -8.72
N SER A 441 -11.31 -5.67 -8.43
CA SER A 441 -11.80 -6.75 -9.29
C SER A 441 -13.26 -6.53 -9.70
N PRO A 442 -13.60 -6.64 -10.99
CA PRO A 442 -14.99 -6.74 -11.40
C PRO A 442 -15.54 -8.14 -11.02
N ARG A 443 -16.80 -8.40 -11.37
CA ARG A 443 -17.40 -9.71 -11.14
C ARG A 443 -16.77 -10.80 -12.00
N ASP A 444 -16.79 -12.03 -11.49
CA ASP A 444 -16.31 -13.22 -12.19
C ASP A 444 -17.44 -13.95 -12.94
N ALA A 445 -17.19 -15.17 -13.40
CA ALA A 445 -18.18 -16.01 -14.06
C ALA A 445 -19.34 -16.46 -13.15
N ASN A 446 -19.15 -16.43 -11.82
CA ASN A 446 -20.17 -16.75 -10.82
C ASN A 446 -20.91 -15.49 -10.32
N ASP A 447 -20.71 -14.35 -10.98
CA ASP A 447 -21.27 -13.04 -10.62
C ASP A 447 -20.85 -12.55 -9.21
N GLN A 448 -19.73 -13.06 -8.67
CA GLN A 448 -19.22 -12.65 -7.36
C GLN A 448 -18.55 -11.28 -7.45
N ARG A 449 -18.96 -10.34 -6.58
CA ARG A 449 -18.37 -8.99 -6.47
C ARG A 449 -16.93 -9.03 -5.95
N GLY A 450 -16.14 -8.05 -6.39
CA GLY A 450 -14.84 -7.75 -5.79
C GLY A 450 -14.96 -6.89 -4.52
N PRO A 451 -13.85 -6.70 -3.78
CA PRO A 451 -13.83 -5.94 -2.52
C PRO A 451 -14.36 -4.51 -2.60
N PHE A 452 -14.05 -3.74 -3.64
CA PHE A 452 -14.57 -2.37 -3.80
C PHE A 452 -16.09 -2.35 -3.94
N GLU A 453 -16.62 -3.17 -4.84
CA GLU A 453 -18.07 -3.24 -5.09
C GLU A 453 -18.81 -3.69 -3.83
N GLU A 454 -18.31 -4.73 -3.15
CA GLU A 454 -18.95 -5.27 -1.94
C GLU A 454 -18.90 -4.28 -0.78
N ALA A 455 -17.78 -3.58 -0.59
CA ALA A 455 -17.64 -2.60 0.48
C ALA A 455 -18.56 -1.38 0.33
N LEU A 456 -19.00 -1.05 -0.89
CA LEU A 456 -19.95 0.04 -1.11
C LEU A 456 -21.40 -0.34 -0.83
N ILE A 457 -21.72 -1.64 -0.70
CA ILE A 457 -23.07 -2.09 -0.40
C ILE A 457 -23.48 -1.63 1.00
N GLY A 458 -24.58 -0.87 1.07
CA GLY A 458 -25.10 -0.34 2.32
C GLY A 458 -24.43 0.96 2.81
N THR A 459 -23.47 1.51 2.06
CA THR A 459 -22.89 2.82 2.36
C THR A 459 -23.94 3.93 2.22
N PRO A 460 -24.16 4.77 3.24
CA PRO A 460 -25.10 5.88 3.15
C PRO A 460 -24.58 6.94 2.17
N VAL A 461 -25.49 7.60 1.44
CA VAL A 461 -25.14 8.73 0.56
C VAL A 461 -26.06 9.90 0.90
N ALA A 462 -25.54 10.89 1.62
CA ALA A 462 -26.34 12.04 2.04
C ALA A 462 -26.68 12.97 0.86
N ASN A 463 -25.76 13.09 -0.10
CA ASN A 463 -25.95 13.86 -1.33
C ASN A 463 -25.34 13.14 -2.53
N ILE A 464 -26.17 12.80 -3.52
CA ILE A 464 -25.72 12.06 -4.71
C ILE A 464 -24.77 12.88 -5.60
N ASP A 465 -24.93 14.21 -5.61
CA ASP A 465 -24.06 15.12 -6.38
C ASP A 465 -22.70 15.33 -5.69
N GLN A 466 -22.57 14.90 -4.44
CA GLN A 466 -21.38 15.02 -3.60
C GLN A 466 -21.12 13.70 -2.86
N PRO A 467 -20.71 12.62 -3.57
CA PRO A 467 -20.62 11.27 -3.03
C PRO A 467 -19.41 11.05 -2.09
N LEU A 468 -19.28 11.89 -1.06
CA LEU A 468 -18.21 11.87 -0.08
C LEU A 468 -18.08 10.50 0.58
N GLU A 469 -19.21 9.86 0.88
CA GLU A 469 -19.23 8.56 1.53
C GLU A 469 -18.68 7.42 0.65
N ILE A 470 -18.87 7.51 -0.67
CA ILE A 470 -18.26 6.59 -1.63
C ILE A 470 -16.74 6.77 -1.62
N LEU A 471 -16.27 8.03 -1.63
CA LEU A 471 -14.84 8.35 -1.58
C LEU A 471 -14.19 7.77 -0.32
N ARG A 472 -14.78 7.97 0.86
CA ARG A 472 -14.27 7.41 2.14
C ARG A 472 -14.04 5.91 2.06
N THR A 473 -15.02 5.16 1.55
CA THR A 473 -14.89 3.71 1.46
C THR A 473 -13.81 3.34 0.44
N ILE A 474 -13.82 3.90 -0.76
CA ILE A 474 -12.86 3.55 -1.81
C ILE A 474 -11.43 3.98 -1.44
N HIS A 475 -11.23 5.21 -0.97
CA HIS A 475 -9.93 5.70 -0.53
C HIS A 475 -9.39 4.90 0.67
N SER A 476 -10.23 4.25 1.50
CA SER A 476 -9.73 3.38 2.57
C SER A 476 -8.91 2.18 2.07
N PHE A 477 -9.13 1.73 0.84
CA PHE A 477 -8.34 0.70 0.19
C PHE A 477 -7.06 1.22 -0.48
N ASP A 478 -6.90 2.55 -0.60
CA ASP A 478 -5.77 3.17 -1.29
C ASP A 478 -5.62 2.70 -2.76
N PRO A 479 -6.60 3.01 -3.63
CA PRO A 479 -6.62 2.51 -5.01
C PRO A 479 -5.46 3.08 -5.85
N CYS A 480 -4.62 2.20 -6.40
CA CYS A 480 -3.64 2.54 -7.45
C CYS A 480 -4.08 1.94 -8.79
N MET A 481 -4.79 2.72 -9.61
CA MET A 481 -5.31 2.21 -10.89
C MET A 481 -4.21 1.94 -11.91
N ALA A 482 -3.14 2.76 -11.94
CA ALA A 482 -1.98 2.52 -12.81
C ALA A 482 -1.30 1.17 -12.51
N CYS A 483 -1.20 0.82 -11.22
CA CYS A 483 -0.73 -0.49 -10.79
C CYS A 483 -1.66 -1.60 -11.29
N ALA A 484 -2.97 -1.38 -11.20
CA ALA A 484 -4.02 -2.36 -11.40
C ALA A 484 -4.24 -2.77 -12.88
N VAL A 485 -4.05 -1.84 -13.83
CA VAL A 485 -4.16 -2.11 -15.28
C VAL A 485 -2.81 -2.21 -16.00
N HIS A 486 -1.70 -1.97 -15.31
CA HIS A 486 -0.36 -1.96 -15.91
C HIS A 486 -0.25 -1.03 -17.14
N VAL A 487 -0.61 0.25 -16.94
CA VAL A 487 -0.79 1.33 -17.93
C VAL A 487 -0.27 1.01 -19.34
N VAL A 488 -1.21 0.97 -20.28
CA VAL A 488 -0.97 0.97 -21.74
C VAL A 488 -1.35 2.35 -22.28
N ASP A 489 -0.64 2.82 -23.29
CA ASP A 489 -1.00 4.04 -24.04
C ASP A 489 -2.38 3.87 -24.69
N THR A 490 -3.26 4.86 -24.53
CA THR A 490 -4.63 4.86 -25.05
C THR A 490 -4.68 4.88 -26.57
N ASP A 491 -3.61 5.32 -27.22
CA ASP A 491 -3.48 5.36 -28.69
C ASP A 491 -2.88 4.05 -29.28
N GLY A 492 -2.59 3.06 -28.43
CA GLY A 492 -2.05 1.76 -28.87
C GLY A 492 -0.62 1.82 -29.41
N ASN A 493 0.11 2.90 -29.14
CA ASN A 493 1.50 3.01 -29.58
C ASN A 493 2.43 2.12 -28.73
N GLU A 494 3.56 1.74 -29.32
CA GLU A 494 4.65 1.08 -28.62
C GLU A 494 5.20 2.02 -27.53
N VAL A 495 4.75 1.85 -26.28
CA VAL A 495 5.03 2.78 -25.17
C VAL A 495 6.53 2.93 -24.90
N ILE A 496 7.29 1.84 -24.99
CA ILE A 496 8.74 1.81 -24.82
C ILE A 496 9.32 0.71 -25.72
N LYS A 497 10.26 1.05 -26.60
CA LYS A 497 11.09 0.10 -27.35
C LYS A 497 12.54 0.16 -26.84
N ILE A 498 12.93 -0.79 -26.00
CA ILE A 498 14.33 -0.92 -25.55
C ILE A 498 15.05 -1.87 -26.52
N LYS A 499 15.88 -1.29 -27.40
CA LYS A 499 16.90 -2.05 -28.12
C LYS A 499 18.17 -2.06 -27.27
N VAL A 500 18.45 -3.18 -26.62
CA VAL A 500 19.79 -3.46 -26.08
C VAL A 500 20.67 -3.84 -27.28
N LYS A 501 21.76 -3.11 -27.48
CA LYS A 501 22.79 -3.47 -28.47
C LYS A 501 23.77 -4.46 -27.89
#